data_AF-A0A200Q5A8-F1
#
_entry.id   AF-A0A200Q5A8-F1
#
_cell.length_a   1.000
_cell.length_b   1.000
_cell.length_c   1.000
_cell.angle_alpha   90.00
_cell.angle_beta   90.00
_cell.angle_gamma   90.00
#
_symmetry.space_group_name_H-M   'P 1'
#
loop_
_entity.id
_entity.type
_entity.pdbx_description
1 polymer ?
#
loop_
_entity_poly.entity_id
_entity_poly.type
_entity_poly.pdbx_seq_one_letter_code
_entity_poly.pdbx_strand_id
1 'polypeptide(L)' 'MGKTSPEIVSYEEERMVMPLLSLNHVSFLCKSVSRSVRFYEQVLGFVLIKRPSSFNFQGAW' A
#
# COMPACT_ATOMS: atom_id res chain seq x y z
N MET A 1 16.70 -48.94 -27.77
CA MET A 1 15.73 -48.16 -28.55
C MET A 1 14.59 -47.78 -27.61
N GLY A 2 14.28 -46.49 -27.47
CA GLY A 2 13.18 -46.01 -26.62
C GLY A 2 13.60 -45.48 -25.25
N LYS A 3 14.39 -44.38 -25.20
CA LYS A 3 14.47 -43.54 -23.99
C LYS A 3 13.17 -42.75 -23.94
N THR A 4 12.30 -43.06 -22.99
CA THR A 4 11.07 -42.29 -22.72
C THR A 4 11.45 -40.89 -22.28
N SER A 5 11.05 -39.91 -23.08
CA SER A 5 11.21 -38.47 -22.83
C SER A 5 10.55 -38.11 -21.51
N PRO A 6 11.16 -37.25 -20.66
CA PRO A 6 10.40 -36.66 -19.57
C PRO A 6 9.34 -35.77 -20.20
N GLU A 7 8.07 -36.04 -19.90
CA GLU A 7 6.98 -35.12 -20.19
C GLU A 7 7.33 -33.78 -19.54
N ILE A 8 7.46 -32.75 -20.37
CA ILE A 8 7.63 -31.38 -19.92
C ILE A 8 6.27 -30.99 -19.35
N VAL A 9 6.08 -31.21 -18.05
CA VAL A 9 4.94 -30.68 -17.32
C VAL A 9 5.13 -29.17 -17.31
N SER A 10 4.43 -28.48 -18.23
CA SER A 10 4.33 -27.03 -18.21
C SER A 10 3.58 -26.66 -16.93
N TYR A 11 4.31 -26.23 -15.91
CA TYR A 11 3.72 -25.48 -14.81
C TYR A 11 3.19 -24.19 -15.44
N GLU A 12 1.88 -24.14 -15.70
CA GLU A 12 1.22 -22.86 -15.86
C GLU A 12 1.42 -22.12 -14.55
N GLU A 13 2.31 -21.14 -14.59
CA GLU A 13 2.54 -20.21 -13.50
C GLU A 13 1.25 -19.42 -13.36
N GLU A 14 0.30 -19.96 -12.60
CA GLU A 14 -0.90 -19.26 -12.17
C GLU A 14 -0.41 -17.98 -11.51
N ARG A 15 -0.37 -16.90 -12.28
CA ARG A 15 -0.13 -15.56 -11.78
C ARG A 15 -1.32 -15.29 -10.88
N MET A 16 -1.14 -15.58 -9.59
CA MET A 16 -2.09 -15.31 -8.55
C MET A 16 -2.43 -13.82 -8.67
N VAL A 17 -3.55 -13.52 -9.32
CA VAL A 17 -4.02 -12.15 -9.48
C VAL A 17 -4.43 -11.72 -8.09
N MET A 18 -3.51 -11.06 -7.39
CA MET A 18 -3.81 -10.49 -6.08
C MET A 18 -5.04 -9.61 -6.28
N PRO A 19 -6.16 -9.88 -5.59
CA PRO A 19 -7.31 -8.98 -5.68
C PRO A 19 -6.88 -7.65 -5.04
N LEU A 20 -6.47 -6.71 -5.89
CA LEU A 20 -6.06 -5.36 -5.51
C LEU A 20 -7.29 -4.49 -5.21
N LEU A 21 -8.21 -5.00 -4.40
CA LEU A 21 -9.44 -4.31 -4.03
C LEU A 21 -9.36 -3.89 -2.57
N SER A 22 -8.42 -3.00 -2.25
CA SER A 22 -8.41 -2.31 -0.96
C SER A 22 -8.17 -0.82 -1.16
N LEU A 23 -8.93 -0.02 -0.40
CA LEU A 23 -8.71 1.42 -0.34
C LEU A 23 -7.48 1.67 0.54
N ASN A 24 -6.40 2.13 -0.09
CA ASN A 24 -5.13 2.32 0.60
C ASN A 24 -5.09 3.65 1.38
N HIS A 25 -5.48 4.75 0.75
CA HIS A 25 -5.44 6.09 1.33
C HIS A 25 -6.49 7.00 0.70
N VAL A 26 -6.98 8.00 1.46
CA VAL A 26 -7.84 9.07 0.97
C VAL A 26 -7.18 10.41 1.24
N SER A 27 -6.95 11.18 0.19
CA SER A 27 -6.33 12.50 0.29
C SER A 27 -7.39 13.60 0.37
N PHE A 28 -7.23 14.54 1.31
CA PHE A 28 -8.08 15.74 1.44
C PHE A 28 -7.23 17.01 1.45
N LEU A 29 -7.72 18.05 0.76
CA LEU A 29 -7.15 19.39 0.87
C LEU A 29 -7.59 20.04 2.19
N CYS A 30 -6.64 20.61 2.92
CA CYS A 30 -6.92 21.30 4.17
C CYS A 30 -6.20 22.64 4.23
N LYS A 31 -6.77 23.58 4.99
CA LYS A 31 -6.19 24.92 5.17
C LYS A 31 -4.89 24.92 5.99
N SER A 32 -4.72 23.96 6.89
CA SER A 32 -3.56 23.87 7.78
C SER A 32 -3.30 22.43 8.20
N VAL A 33 -2.17 21.88 7.76
CA VAL A 33 -1.75 20.51 8.08
C VAL A 33 -1.64 20.28 9.59
N SER A 34 -1.01 21.21 10.32
CA SER A 34 -0.78 21.08 11.77
C SER A 34 -2.06 21.18 12.60
N ARG A 35 -3.10 21.86 12.11
CA ARG A 35 -4.42 21.85 12.75
C ARG A 35 -5.18 20.56 12.45
N SER A 36 -5.15 20.10 11.20
CA SER A 36 -5.80 18.85 10.81
C SER A 36 -5.22 17.65 11.57
N VAL A 37 -3.90 17.53 11.66
CA VAL A 37 -3.23 16.45 12.42
C VAL A 37 -3.71 16.42 13.87
N ARG A 38 -3.70 17.58 14.56
CA ARG A 38 -4.21 17.69 15.93
C ARG A 38 -5.67 17.29 16.07
N PHE A 39 -6.53 17.67 15.13
CA PHE A 39 -7.93 17.26 15.15
C PHE A 39 -8.06 15.74 15.03
N TYR A 40 -7.38 15.12 14.06
CA TYR A 40 -7.40 13.67 13.89
C TYR A 40 -6.87 12.94 15.12
N GLU A 41 -5.76 13.37 15.71
CA GLU A 41 -5.18 12.71 16.88
C GLU A 41 -5.99 12.95 18.17
N GLN A 42 -6.32 14.21 18.47
CA GLN A 42 -6.83 14.58 19.79
C GLN A 42 -8.36 14.55 19.89
N VAL A 43 -9.07 14.76 18.78
CA VAL A 43 -10.54 14.77 18.77
C VAL A 43 -11.07 13.42 18.29
N LEU A 44 -10.49 12.88 17.21
CA LEU A 44 -10.93 11.61 16.64
C LEU A 44 -10.16 10.38 17.15
N GLY A 45 -9.06 10.59 17.89
CA GLY A 45 -8.27 9.49 18.47
C GLY A 45 -7.45 8.70 17.46
N PHE A 46 -7.14 9.27 16.30
CA PHE A 46 -6.33 8.59 15.27
C PHE A 46 -4.86 8.57 15.66
N VAL A 47 -4.13 7.60 15.11
CA VAL A 47 -2.68 7.46 15.31
C VAL A 47 -1.96 8.01 14.09
N LEU A 48 -1.02 8.95 14.32
CA LEU A 48 -0.18 9.48 13.26
C LEU A 48 0.82 8.43 12.79
N ILE A 49 0.78 8.08 11.49
CA ILE A 49 1.73 7.14 10.88
C ILE A 49 3.08 7.80 10.58
N LYS A 50 4.13 6.98 10.53
CA LYS A 50 5.50 7.45 10.36
C LYS A 50 5.70 8.07 8.97
N ARG A 51 6.06 9.35 8.94
CA ARG A 51 6.36 10.07 7.71
C ARG A 51 7.73 9.66 7.13
N PRO A 52 7.86 9.47 5.81
CA PRO A 52 9.16 9.27 5.17
C PRO A 52 10.13 10.41 5.49
N SER A 53 11.35 10.06 5.90
CA SER A 53 12.36 11.05 6.33
C SER A 53 12.90 11.91 5.18
N SER A 54 12.72 11.46 3.93
CA SER A 54 13.11 12.20 2.72
C SER A 54 12.23 13.40 2.41
N PHE A 55 11.05 13.51 3.03
CA PHE A 55 10.15 14.63 2.76
C PHE A 55 10.57 15.87 3.56
N ASN A 56 10.73 17.00 2.88
CA ASN A 56 11.07 18.30 3.47
C ASN A 56 9.87 19.27 3.57
N PHE A 57 8.64 18.80 3.30
CA PHE A 57 7.40 19.60 3.32
C PHE A 57 6.29 18.98 4.20
N GLN A 58 5.43 19.78 4.82
CA GLN A 58 4.37 19.25 5.69
C GLN A 58 3.27 18.52 4.89
N GLY A 59 2.74 17.42 5.44
CA GLY A 59 1.78 16.55 4.76
C GLY A 59 2.41 15.25 4.27
N ALA A 60 1.66 14.53 3.42
CA ALA A 60 2.02 13.28 2.76
C ALA A 60 2.43 12.16 3.75
N TRP A 61 1.43 11.35 4.10
CA TRP A 61 1.56 10.16 4.92
C TRP A 61 1.24 8.91 4.09
#